data_AF-A0A6D1ACF1-F1
#
_entry.id   AF-A0A6D1ACF1-F1
#
_cell.length_a   1.000
_cell.length_b   1.000
_cell.length_c   1.000
_cell.angle_alpha   90.00
_cell.angle_beta   90.00
_cell.angle_gamma   90.00
#
_symmetry.space_group_name_H-M   'P 1'
#
loop_
_entity.id
_entity.type
_entity.pdbx_description
1 polymer ?
#
loop_
_entity_poly.entity_id
_entity_poly.type
_entity_poly.pdbx_seq_one_letter_code
_entity_poly.pdbx_strand_id
1 'polypeptide(L)'
;GLDEEVIQEIHQMYTYNIELNKRKEAIIKILEEKKLLTAELKTKIDEVDTKAALENIYEPFKVGKKTKATEAIALGLEQLALSILEAENPRFNPYKEAEKY
;
A
#
# COMPACT_ATOMS: atom_id res chain seq x y z
N GLY A 1 -13.65 18.66 40.64
CA GLY A 1 -13.70 18.42 39.18
C GLY A 1 -12.32 18.01 38.72
N LEU A 2 -12.20 17.43 37.52
CA LEU A 2 -10.91 17.18 36.88
C LEU A 2 -10.26 18.52 36.49
N ASP A 3 -8.92 18.57 36.53
CA ASP A 3 -8.13 19.74 36.12
C ASP A 3 -8.04 19.85 34.58
N GLU A 4 -7.84 21.04 34.05
CA GLU A 4 -7.79 21.35 32.61
C GLU A 4 -6.68 20.58 31.89
N GLU A 5 -5.52 20.43 32.54
CA GLU A 5 -4.40 19.63 32.03
C GLU A 5 -4.80 18.15 31.85
N VAL A 6 -5.49 17.57 32.84
CA VAL A 6 -5.96 16.18 32.78
C VAL A 6 -7.03 16.01 31.70
N ILE A 7 -7.93 16.98 31.55
CA ILE A 7 -8.95 16.96 30.47
C ILE A 7 -8.27 16.95 29.11
N GLN A 8 -7.24 17.76 28.92
CA GLN A 8 -6.50 17.85 27.67
C GLN A 8 -5.75 16.56 27.35
N GLU A 9 -5.09 15.95 28.34
CA GLU A 9 -4.41 14.65 28.18
C GLU A 9 -5.38 13.54 27.77
N ILE A 10 -6.53 13.45 28.44
CA ILE A 10 -7.58 12.48 28.12
C ILE A 10 -8.07 12.69 26.68
N HIS A 11 -8.31 13.94 26.28
CA HIS A 11 -8.75 14.26 24.93
C HIS A 11 -7.71 13.86 23.87
N GLN A 12 -6.42 14.08 24.14
CA GLN A 12 -5.34 13.66 23.24
C GLN A 12 -5.26 12.14 23.11
N MET A 13 -5.31 11.41 24.23
CA MET A 13 -5.34 9.95 24.21
C MET A 13 -6.56 9.41 23.47
N TYR A 14 -7.73 9.99 23.69
CA TYR A 14 -8.96 9.61 23.01
C TYR A 14 -8.84 9.81 21.49
N THR A 15 -8.37 10.98 21.07
CA THR A 15 -8.19 11.30 19.65
C THR A 15 -7.20 10.36 18.98
N TYR A 16 -6.06 10.09 19.64
CA TYR A 16 -5.06 9.15 19.15
C TYR A 16 -5.64 7.74 18.95
N ASN A 17 -6.41 7.24 19.92
CA ASN A 17 -7.03 5.92 19.85
C ASN A 17 -8.07 5.82 18.73
N ILE A 18 -8.87 6.87 18.49
CA ILE A 18 -9.78 6.93 17.34
C ILE A 18 -9.01 6.79 16.03
N GLU A 19 -7.92 7.55 15.87
CA GLU A 19 -7.13 7.50 14.64
C GLU A 19 -6.46 6.13 14.44
N LEU A 20 -5.96 5.53 15.52
CA LEU A 20 -5.40 4.18 15.49
C LEU A 20 -6.45 3.16 15.03
N ASN A 21 -7.65 3.19 15.62
CA ASN A 21 -8.74 2.27 15.26
C ASN A 21 -9.18 2.45 13.80
N LYS A 22 -9.36 3.70 13.34
CA LYS A 22 -9.65 3.98 11.91
C LYS A 22 -8.58 3.40 10.99
N ARG A 23 -7.31 3.46 11.41
CA ARG A 23 -6.21 2.92 10.62
C ARG A 23 -6.20 1.38 10.61
N LYS A 24 -6.49 0.73 11.75
CA LYS A 24 -6.67 -0.73 11.85
C LYS A 24 -7.75 -1.20 10.88
N GLU A 25 -8.93 -0.59 10.94
CA GLU A 25 -10.07 -0.90 10.06
C GLU A 25 -9.71 -0.78 8.57
N ALA A 26 -9.02 0.31 8.20
CA ALA A 26 -8.59 0.53 6.82
C ALA A 26 -7.62 -0.56 6.34
N ILE A 27 -6.65 -0.95 7.17
CA ILE A 27 -5.69 -2.02 6.85
C ILE A 27 -6.39 -3.37 6.71
N ILE A 28 -7.28 -3.72 7.65
CA ILE A 28 -8.07 -4.95 7.60
C ILE A 28 -8.84 -5.00 6.28
N LYS A 29 -9.56 -3.93 5.91
CA LYS A 29 -10.31 -3.87 4.66
C LYS A 29 -9.42 -4.08 3.42
N ILE A 30 -8.25 -3.43 3.37
CA ILE A 30 -7.29 -3.62 2.26
C ILE A 30 -6.83 -5.08 2.17
N LEU A 31 -6.56 -5.71 3.31
CA LEU A 31 -6.12 -7.10 3.36
C LEU A 31 -7.24 -8.08 2.96
N GLU A 32 -8.49 -7.80 3.36
CA GLU A 32 -9.68 -8.55 2.94
C GLU A 32 -9.91 -8.46 1.43
N GLU A 33 -9.85 -7.25 0.86
CA GLU A 33 -10.01 -7.02 -0.58
C GLU A 33 -8.95 -7.77 -1.40
N LYS A 34 -7.74 -7.90 -0.86
CA LYS A 34 -6.64 -8.67 -1.47
C LYS A 34 -6.68 -10.17 -1.16
N LYS A 35 -7.63 -10.65 -0.34
CA LYS A 35 -7.70 -12.03 0.17
C LYS A 35 -6.43 -12.47 0.92
N LEU A 36 -5.75 -11.52 1.57
CA LEU A 36 -4.52 -11.73 2.36
C LEU A 36 -4.79 -11.75 3.87
N LEU A 37 -6.01 -11.39 4.30
CA LEU A 37 -6.36 -11.40 5.73
C LEU A 37 -6.54 -12.83 6.25
N THR A 38 -5.75 -13.20 7.25
CA THR A 38 -5.93 -14.42 8.05
C THR A 38 -6.49 -14.07 9.44
N ALA A 39 -7.08 -15.05 10.13
CA ALA A 39 -7.57 -14.85 11.50
C ALA A 39 -6.46 -14.39 12.45
N GLU A 40 -5.27 -15.00 12.36
CA GLU A 40 -4.10 -14.61 13.17
C GLU A 40 -3.63 -13.18 12.86
N LEU A 41 -3.61 -12.79 11.58
CA LEU A 41 -3.22 -11.44 11.18
C LEU A 41 -4.22 -10.40 11.66
N LYS A 42 -5.52 -10.71 11.60
CA LYS A 42 -6.58 -9.85 12.13
C LYS A 42 -6.39 -9.63 13.63
N THR A 43 -6.19 -10.70 14.42
CA THR A 43 -5.93 -10.59 15.86
C THR A 43 -4.70 -9.72 16.14
N LYS A 44 -3.59 -9.92 15.41
CA LYS A 44 -2.39 -9.08 15.55
C LYS A 44 -2.66 -7.60 15.27
N ILE A 45 -3.51 -7.28 14.30
CA ILE A 45 -3.89 -5.90 13.98
C ILE A 45 -4.81 -5.32 15.06
N ASP A 46 -5.72 -6.11 15.62
CA ASP A 46 -6.64 -5.68 16.66
C ASP A 46 -5.91 -5.39 17.99
N GLU A 47 -4.86 -6.17 18.31
CA GLU A 47 -4.10 -6.09 19.56
C GLU A 47 -3.00 -5.01 19.60
N VAL A 48 -2.65 -4.36 18.48
CA VAL A 48 -1.58 -3.34 18.51
C VAL A 48 -2.04 -2.01 19.11
N ASP A 49 -1.25 -1.47 20.03
CA ASP A 49 -1.56 -0.21 20.72
C ASP A 49 -0.84 1.02 20.13
N THR A 50 0.03 0.79 19.14
CA THR A 50 0.82 1.88 18.53
C THR A 50 0.68 1.91 17.01
N LYS A 51 0.63 3.13 16.47
CA LYS A 51 0.64 3.35 15.02
C LYS A 51 1.88 2.74 14.35
N ALA A 52 3.03 2.80 15.02
CA ALA A 52 4.28 2.24 14.50
C ALA A 52 4.22 0.70 14.37
N ALA A 53 3.75 0.00 15.41
CA ALA A 53 3.60 -1.45 15.35
C ALA A 53 2.58 -1.87 14.29
N LEU A 54 1.48 -1.13 14.16
CA LEU A 54 0.48 -1.35 13.13
C LEU A 54 1.06 -1.24 11.72
N GLU A 55 1.86 -0.19 11.44
CA GLU A 55 2.49 -0.03 10.13
C GLU A 55 3.52 -1.12 9.86
N ASN A 56 4.29 -1.56 10.86
CA ASN A 56 5.25 -2.65 10.71
C ASN A 56 4.57 -3.97 10.32
N ILE A 57 3.39 -4.26 10.87
CA ILE A 57 2.59 -5.44 10.50
C ILE A 57 2.11 -5.32 9.05
N TYR A 58 1.69 -4.14 8.63
CA TYR A 58 1.13 -3.91 7.30
C TYR A 58 2.19 -3.76 6.18
N GLU A 59 3.41 -3.38 6.52
CA GLU A 59 4.50 -3.09 5.58
C GLU A 59 4.71 -4.17 4.49
N PRO A 60 4.74 -5.48 4.81
CA PRO A 60 4.92 -6.53 3.81
C PRO A 60 3.79 -6.62 2.77
N PHE A 61 2.61 -6.07 3.09
CA PHE A 61 1.39 -6.17 2.28
C PHE A 61 1.08 -4.90 1.50
N LYS A 62 1.86 -3.82 1.72
CA LYS A 62 1.80 -2.61 0.91
C LYS A 62 2.24 -2.95 -0.50
N VAL A 63 1.27 -3.19 -1.36
CA VAL A 63 1.49 -3.26 -2.81
C VAL A 63 2.01 -1.89 -3.23
N GLY A 64 3.18 -1.87 -3.87
CA GLY A 64 3.72 -0.66 -4.49
C GLY A 64 2.64 0.00 -5.34
N LYS A 65 2.60 1.34 -5.37
CA LYS A 65 1.55 2.08 -6.08
C LYS A 65 1.34 1.46 -7.46
N LYS A 66 0.09 1.15 -7.83
CA LYS A 66 -0.26 0.95 -9.23
C LYS A 66 0.09 2.23 -9.97
N THR A 67 1.15 2.17 -10.75
CA THR A 67 1.60 3.22 -11.65
C THR A 67 1.29 2.78 -13.07
N LYS A 68 1.27 3.75 -14.00
CA LYS A 68 1.20 3.44 -15.44
C LYS A 68 2.27 2.43 -15.85
N ALA A 69 3.44 2.44 -15.22
CA ALA A 69 4.50 1.46 -15.45
C ALA A 69 4.10 0.05 -14.99
N THR A 70 3.59 -0.11 -13.76
CA THR A 70 3.13 -1.44 -13.29
C THR A 70 1.94 -1.98 -14.08
N GLU A 71 1.07 -1.10 -14.58
CA GLU A 71 -0.04 -1.48 -15.47
C GLU A 71 0.48 -1.93 -16.85
N ALA A 72 1.43 -1.18 -17.43
CA ALA A 72 2.06 -1.54 -18.69
C ALA A 72 2.79 -2.89 -18.60
N ILE A 73 3.51 -3.15 -17.51
CA ILE A 73 4.15 -4.45 -17.26
C ILE A 73 3.09 -5.57 -17.18
N ALA A 74 1.99 -5.36 -16.46
CA ALA A 74 0.91 -6.33 -16.36
C ALA A 74 0.21 -6.62 -17.71
N LEU A 75 0.23 -5.67 -18.65
CA LEU A 75 -0.24 -5.84 -20.04
C LEU A 75 0.79 -6.51 -20.95
N GLY A 76 1.96 -6.93 -20.42
CA GLY A 76 3.02 -7.57 -21.21
C GLY A 76 3.91 -6.62 -21.99
N LEU A 77 3.81 -5.30 -21.77
CA LEU A 77 4.57 -4.28 -22.50
C LEU A 77 6.04 -4.15 -22.05
N GLU A 78 6.48 -4.97 -21.09
CA GLU A 78 7.85 -4.98 -20.60
C GLU A 78 8.86 -5.32 -21.70
N GLN A 79 8.55 -6.31 -22.55
CA GLN A 79 9.43 -6.73 -23.65
C GLN A 79 9.54 -5.65 -24.75
N LEU A 80 8.47 -4.90 -24.99
CA LEU A 80 8.50 -3.74 -25.89
C LEU A 80 9.42 -2.65 -25.33
N ALA A 81 9.31 -2.35 -24.03
CA ALA A 81 10.16 -1.34 -23.38
C ALA A 81 11.65 -1.72 -23.44
N LEU A 82 11.99 -3.00 -23.19
CA LEU A 82 13.35 -3.52 -23.32
C LEU A 82 13.87 -3.42 -24.76
N SER A 83 13.04 -3.78 -25.74
CA SER A 83 13.41 -3.69 -27.17
C SER A 83 13.72 -2.25 -27.60
N ILE A 84 12.99 -1.26 -27.07
CA ILE A 84 13.24 0.16 -27.31
C ILE A 84 14.54 0.62 -26.63
N LEU A 85 14.80 0.14 -25.41
CA LEU A 85 15.98 0.51 -24.62
C LEU A 85 17.28 -0.05 -25.21
N GLU A 86 17.25 -1.30 -25.69
CA GLU A 86 18.40 -2.02 -26.26
C GLU A 86 18.63 -1.73 -27.75
N ALA A 87 17.76 -0.94 -28.38
CA ALA A 87 17.86 -0.64 -29.81
C ALA A 87 19.09 0.23 -30.13
N GLU A 88 20.18 -0.41 -30.54
CA GLU A 88 21.36 0.27 -31.09
C GLU A 88 21.21 0.60 -32.59
N ASN A 89 20.22 -0.01 -33.27
CA ASN A 89 20.01 0.16 -34.70
C ASN A 89 19.25 1.48 -35.00
N PRO A 90 19.82 2.41 -35.79
CA PRO A 90 19.17 3.68 -36.15
C PRO A 90 17.86 3.52 -36.95
N ARG A 91 17.61 2.33 -37.50
CA ARG A 91 16.38 2.00 -38.25
C ARG A 91 15.31 1.32 -37.39
N PHE A 92 15.55 1.11 -36.10
CA PHE A 92 14.55 0.56 -35.20
C PHE A 92 13.35 1.51 -35.13
N ASN A 93 12.15 0.98 -35.40
CA ASN A 93 10.91 1.75 -35.36
C ASN A 93 10.06 1.26 -34.18
N PRO A 94 9.97 2.04 -33.08
CA PRO A 94 9.25 1.63 -31.88
C PRO A 94 7.75 1.46 -32.12
N TYR A 95 7.16 2.21 -33.06
CA TYR A 95 5.73 2.10 -33.38
C TYR A 95 5.41 0.78 -34.09
N LYS A 96 6.29 0.34 -35.00
CA LYS A 96 6.12 -0.94 -35.70
C LYS A 96 6.30 -2.14 -34.77
N GLU A 97 7.23 -2.03 -33.81
CA GLU A 97 7.41 -3.07 -32.80
C GLU A 97 6.22 -3.16 -31.84
N ALA A 98 5.60 -2.02 -31.52
CA ALA A 98 4.41 -1.95 -30.68
C ALA A 98 3.18 -2.66 -31.29
N GLU A 99 3.07 -2.79 -32.61
CA GLU A 99 1.96 -3.51 -33.28
C GLU A 99 1.87 -5.00 -32.90
N LYS A 100 2.91 -5.56 -32.25
CA LYS A 100 2.97 -6.96 -31.81
C LYS A 100 2.36 -7.22 -30.43
N TYR A 101 1.98 -6.17 -29.71
CA TYR A 101 1.45 -6.20 -28.34
C TYR A 101 0.01 -5.66 -28.32
#